data_AF-A0A0D7KM52-F1
#
_entry.id   AF-A0A0D7KM52-F1
#
_cell.length_a   1.000
_cell.length_b   1.000
_cell.length_c   1.000
_cell.angle_alpha   90.00
_cell.angle_beta   90.00
_cell.angle_gamma   90.00
#
_symmetry.space_group_name_H-M   'P 1'
#
loop_
_entity.id
_entity.type
_entity.pdbx_description
1 polymer ?
#
loop_
_entity_poly.entity_id
_entity_poly.type
_entity_poly.pdbx_seq_one_letter_code
_entity_poly.pdbx_strand_id
1 'polypeptide(L)' 'MKVQEVLLEGNIKRYILVDHKGYPVIPVLKYLKYLDHTSKSRNTLKTYCYALKQYYRINPINLDT' A
#
# COMPACT_ATOMS: atom_id res chain seq x y z
N MET A 1 10.85 -2.71 -3.37
CA MET A 1 9.42 -2.40 -3.14
C MET A 1 9.02 -1.12 -3.88
N LYS A 2 7.82 -1.05 -4.43
CA LYS A 2 7.31 0.08 -5.23
C LYS A 2 5.85 0.38 -4.84
N VAL A 3 5.48 1.67 -4.81
CA VAL A 3 4.06 2.07 -4.74
C VAL A 3 3.51 2.01 -6.16
N GLN A 4 2.45 1.24 -6.35
CA GLN A 4 1.78 1.03 -7.63
C GLN A 4 0.37 1.63 -7.56
N GLU A 5 0.00 2.44 -8.55
CA GLU A 5 -1.38 2.86 -8.75
C GLU A 5 -2.17 1.71 -9.37
N VAL A 6 -3.37 1.47 -8.84
CA VAL A 6 -4.34 0.52 -9.40
C VAL A 6 -5.64 1.25 -9.69
N LEU A 7 -6.24 0.89 -10.82
CA LEU A 7 -7.54 1.40 -11.24
C LEU A 7 -8.60 0.39 -10.86
N LEU A 8 -9.56 0.82 -10.04
CA LEU A 8 -10.74 0.06 -9.71
C LEU A 8 -11.92 0.47 -10.59
N GLU A 9 -13.03 -0.25 -10.45
CA GLU A 9 -14.31 0.11 -11.05
C GLU A 9 -14.70 1.58 -10.73
N GLY A 10 -15.40 2.22 -11.67
CA GLY A 10 -15.78 3.63 -11.53
C GLY A 10 -14.62 4.62 -11.65
N ASN A 11 -13.49 4.22 -12.27
CA ASN A 11 -12.30 5.07 -12.46
C ASN A 11 -11.65 5.52 -11.14
N ILE A 12 -11.83 4.72 -10.08
CA ILE A 12 -11.31 5.01 -8.76
C ILE A 12 -9.85 4.57 -8.69
N LYS A 13 -8.95 5.54 -8.47
CA LYS A 13 -7.52 5.26 -8.25
C LYS A 13 -7.26 4.89 -6.79
N ARG A 14 -6.50 3.81 -6.58
CA ARG A 14 -5.96 3.34 -5.30
C ARG A 14 -4.45 3.06 -5.41
N TYR A 15 -3.83 2.82 -4.26
CA TYR A 15 -2.40 2.59 -4.13
C TYR A 15 -2.15 1.26 -3.42
N ILE A 16 -1.21 0.48 -3.93
CA ILE A 16 -0.72 -0.75 -3.29
C ILE A 16 0.80 -0.69 -3.18
N LEU A 17 1.35 -1.39 -2.19
CA LEU A 17 2.78 -1.63 -2.07
C LEU A 17 3.10 -3.00 -2.65
N VAL A 18 3.96 -3.04 -3.67
CA VAL A 18 4.46 -4.30 -4.25
C VAL A 18 5.91 -4.54 -3.83
N ASP A 19 6.26 -5.81 -3.63
CA ASP A 19 7.61 -6.26 -3.30
C ASP A 19 8.54 -6.24 -4.54
N HIS A 20 9.69 -6.89 -4.45
CA HIS A 20 10.65 -6.99 -5.56
C HIS A 20 10.29 -8.09 -6.58
N LYS A 21 9.43 -9.04 -6.22
CA LYS A 21 8.88 -10.09 -7.09
C LYS A 21 7.60 -9.63 -7.81
N GLY A 22 7.08 -8.45 -7.45
CA GLY A 22 5.85 -7.88 -7.99
C GLY A 22 4.59 -8.27 -7.22
N TYR A 23 4.72 -8.99 -6.10
CA TYR A 23 3.57 -9.38 -5.29
C TYR A 23 3.16 -8.25 -4.33
N PRO A 24 1.84 -8.09 -4.07
CA PRO A 24 1.38 -7.16 -3.05
C PRO A 24 1.87 -7.55 -1.66
N VAL A 25 2.34 -6.56 -0.90
CA VAL A 25 2.69 -6.73 0.51
C VAL A 25 1.38 -6.82 1.31
N ILE A 26 0.95 -8.05 1.62
CA ILE A 26 -0.38 -8.35 2.14
C ILE A 26 -0.75 -7.54 3.40
N PRO A 27 0.13 -7.38 4.42
CA PRO A 27 -0.19 -6.56 5.59
C PRO A 27 -0.50 -5.10 5.23
N VAL A 28 0.27 -4.52 4.30
CA VAL A 28 0.06 -3.14 3.82
C VAL A 28 -1.23 -3.03 3.02
N LEU A 29 -1.53 -4.00 2.16
CA LEU A 29 -2.77 -4.03 1.39
C LEU A 29 -4.00 -4.07 2.31
N LYS A 30 -4.00 -4.95 3.33
CA LYS A 30 -5.09 -5.05 4.31
C LYS A 30 -5.28 -3.74 5.07
N TYR A 31 -4.19 -3.12 5.51
CA TYR A 31 -4.23 -1.84 6.22
C TYR A 31 -4.77 -0.69 5.35
N LEU A 32 -4.32 -0.58 4.09
CA LEU A 32 -4.82 0.43 3.17
C LEU A 32 -6.30 0.22 2.83
N LYS A 33 -6.75 -1.04 2.69
CA LYS A 33 -8.18 -1.36 2.52
C LYS A 33 -9.02 -0.93 3.73
N TYR A 34 -8.53 -1.17 4.95
CA TYR A 34 -9.17 -0.68 6.16
C TYR A 34 -9.29 0.86 6.16
N LEU A 35 -8.19 1.57 5.87
CA LEU A 35 -8.23 3.04 5.80
C LEU A 35 -9.18 3.56 4.73
N ASP A 36 -9.25 2.89 3.58
CA ASP A 36 -10.15 3.25 2.48
C ASP A 36 -11.63 3.15 2.90
N HIS A 37 -11.98 2.16 3.71
CA HIS A 37 -13.34 2.05 4.28
C HIS A 37 -13.66 3.14 5.31
N THR A 38 -12.65 3.79 5.92
CA THR A 38 -12.84 4.90 6.88
C THR A 38 -12.99 6.27 6.21
N SER A 39 -13.32 6.32 4.92
CA SER A 39 -13.52 7.54 4.11
C SER A 39 -12.32 8.48 4.08
N LYS A 40 -11.09 7.94 4.21
CA LYS A 40 -9.87 8.74 4.07
C LYS A 40 -9.69 9.15 2.61
N SER A 41 -9.19 10.37 2.41
CA SER A 41 -8.96 10.89 1.06
C SER A 41 -7.94 10.03 0.30
N ARG A 42 -8.03 10.04 -1.04
CA ARG A 42 -7.07 9.34 -1.92
C ARG A 42 -5.62 9.77 -1.66
N ASN A 43 -5.39 11.06 -1.42
CA ASN A 43 -4.05 11.58 -1.11
C ASN A 43 -3.56 11.07 0.24
N THR A 44 -4.44 10.93 1.23
CA THR A 44 -4.11 10.31 2.51
C THR A 44 -3.63 8.87 2.30
N LEU A 45 -4.39 8.04 1.56
CA LEU A 45 -4.00 6.66 1.28
C LEU A 45 -2.65 6.57 0.53
N LYS A 46 -2.41 7.48 -0.42
CA LYS A 46 -1.11 7.61 -1.10
C LYS A 46 0.02 7.85 -0.10
N THR A 47 -0.11 8.88 0.75
CA THR A 47 0.89 9.24 1.75
C THR A 47 1.18 8.08 2.70
N TYR A 48 0.16 7.40 3.21
CA TYR A 48 0.34 6.21 4.07
C TYR A 48 1.09 5.09 3.34
N CYS A 49 0.77 4.81 2.08
CA CYS A 49 1.47 3.80 1.30
C CYS A 49 2.96 4.14 1.10
N TYR A 50 3.30 5.41 0.85
CA TYR A 50 4.69 5.87 0.76
C TYR A 50 5.40 5.82 2.11
N ALA A 51 4.74 6.21 3.21
CA ALA A 51 5.30 6.12 4.55
C ALA A 51 5.62 4.66 4.92
N LEU A 52 4.72 3.72 4.61
CA LEU A 52 4.95 2.29 4.81
C LEU A 52 6.10 1.78 3.94
N LYS A 53 6.19 2.18 2.66
CA LYS A 53 7.37 1.85 1.83
C LYS A 53 8.68 2.27 2.51
N GLN A 54 8.73 3.47 3.09
CA GLN A 54 9.93 3.95 3.77
C GLN A 54 10.21 3.20 5.06
N TYR A 55 9.18 2.89 5.84
CA TYR A 55 9.30 2.10 7.05
C TYR A 55 9.94 0.73 6.78
N TYR A 56 9.46 -0.01 5.77
CA TYR A 56 10.04 -1.31 5.38
C TYR A 56 11.45 -1.19 4.78
N ARG A 57 11.80 -0.05 4.17
CA ARG A 57 13.17 0.19 3.69
C ARG A 57 14.15 0.35 4.85
N ILE A 58 13.73 1.02 5.93
CA ILE A 58 14.57 1.30 7.10
C ILE A 58 14.62 0.09 8.04
N ASN A 59 13.49 -0.61 8.20
CA ASN A 59 13.35 -1.79 9.04
C ASN A 59 13.06 -3.00 8.14
N PRO A 60 14.10 -3.74 7.69
CA PRO A 60 13.89 -4.99 6.97
C PRO A 60 13.32 -6.03 7.94
N ILE A 61 11.99 -6.06 8.04
CA ILE A 61 11.25 -7.11 8.75
C ILE A 61 11.36 -8.38 7.89
N ASN A 62 11.76 -9.51 8.48
CA ASN A 62 11.62 -10.82 7.84
C ASN A 62 10.13 -11.08 7.59
N LEU A 63 9.70 -10.85 6.36
CA LEU A 63 8.31 -11.04 5.90
C LEU A 63 7.99 -12.52 5.59
N ASP A 64 8.88 -13.44 6.00
CA ASP A 64 8.82 -14.88 5.70
C ASP A 64 8.17 -15.73 6.82
N THR A 65 7.53 -15.11 7.82
CA THR A 65 6.61 -15.79 8.76
C THR A 65 5.17 -15.70 8.26
#